data_AF-A0A7C1UJ00-F1
#
_entry.id   AF-A0A7C1UJ00-F1
#
_cell.length_a   1.000
_cell.length_b   1.000
_cell.length_c   1.000
_cell.angle_alpha   90.00
_cell.angle_beta   90.00
_cell.angle_gamma   90.00
#
_symmetry.space_group_name_H-M   'P 1'
#
loop_
_entity.id
_entity.type
_entity.pdbx_description
1 polymer ?
#
loop_
_entity_poly.entity_id
_entity_poly.type
_entity_poly.pdbx_seq_one_letter_code
_entity_poly.pdbx_strand_id
1 'polypeptide(L)'
;MNTDSSLGKYLLLACLLLPLAPANAEKPQLLGYGVKPCEAYLTAYEGWDLGQEEHIEQYLRFRDWLAGFVSGLNLAMGEDMLRGVEIEGAMRRIQIHCDERPTVDFFTAAMSLIQILNKLERDGAAPDS
;
A
#
# COMPACT_ATOMS: atom_id res chain seq x y z
N MET A 1 48.79 -11.63 44.04
CA MET A 1 47.58 -11.61 43.19
C MET A 1 47.09 -10.17 43.09
N ASN A 2 47.52 -9.44 42.06
CA ASN A 2 46.95 -8.14 41.69
C ASN A 2 46.69 -8.21 40.20
N THR A 3 45.43 -8.48 39.83
CA THR A 3 44.99 -8.49 38.44
C THR A 3 44.67 -7.07 38.00
N ASP A 4 45.23 -6.75 36.84
CA ASP A 4 45.37 -5.45 36.22
C ASP A 4 44.00 -4.85 35.83
N SER A 5 43.42 -4.03 36.72
CA SER A 5 42.14 -3.34 36.51
C SER A 5 42.20 -2.23 35.43
N SER A 6 43.41 -1.92 34.95
CA SER A 6 43.64 -0.86 33.97
C SER A 6 43.24 -1.27 32.56
N LEU A 7 43.47 -2.53 32.17
CA LEU A 7 43.23 -3.01 30.81
C LEU A 7 41.75 -2.90 30.37
N GLY A 8 40.82 -3.17 31.30
CA GLY A 8 39.38 -3.11 31.01
C GLY A 8 38.86 -1.69 30.78
N LYS A 9 39.46 -0.68 31.43
CA LYS A 9 39.06 0.72 31.29
C LYS A 9 39.45 1.29 29.93
N TYR A 10 40.63 0.94 29.43
CA TYR A 10 41.08 1.38 28.10
C TYR A 10 40.31 0.68 26.97
N LEU A 11 39.90 -0.57 27.16
CA LEU A 11 39.08 -1.29 26.19
C LEU A 11 37.68 -0.68 26.04
N LEU A 12 37.04 -0.29 27.16
CA LEU A 12 35.74 0.39 27.16
C LEU A 12 35.81 1.79 26.53
N LEU A 13 36.89 2.54 26.78
CA LEU A 13 37.08 3.85 26.17
C LEU A 13 37.31 3.77 24.66
N ALA A 14 38.01 2.74 24.19
CA ALA A 14 38.25 2.50 22.76
C ALA A 14 36.96 2.16 22.01
N CYS A 15 36.01 1.45 22.62
CA CYS A 15 34.71 1.16 22.01
C CYS A 15 33.81 2.40 21.87
N LEU A 16 33.95 3.40 22.74
CA LEU A 16 33.18 4.66 22.69
C LEU A 16 33.69 5.66 21.66
N LEU A 17 34.92 5.47 21.16
CA LEU A 17 35.55 6.32 20.14
C LEU A 17 35.44 5.75 18.72
N LEU A 18 34.78 4.61 18.54
CA LEU A 18 34.46 4.09 17.22
C LEU A 18 33.47 5.05 16.54
N PRO A 19 33.82 5.64 15.37
CA PRO A 19 32.88 6.47 14.64
C PRO A 19 31.68 5.61 14.28
N LEU A 20 30.48 6.02 14.72
CA LEU A 20 29.23 5.49 14.20
C LEU A 20 29.21 5.80 12.70
N ALA A 21 29.61 4.81 11.89
CA ALA A 21 29.32 4.85 10.47
C ALA A 21 27.81 5.08 10.34
N PRO A 22 27.36 6.01 9.46
CA PRO A 22 25.94 6.18 9.23
C PRO A 22 25.38 4.83 8.81
N ALA A 23 24.46 4.30 9.63
CA ALA A 23 23.69 3.16 9.23
C ALA A 23 22.89 3.60 8.00
N ASN A 24 23.31 3.18 6.80
CA ASN A 24 22.50 3.25 5.60
C ASN A 24 21.33 2.29 5.84
N ALA A 25 20.30 2.76 6.54
CA ALA A 25 19.05 2.05 6.62
C ALA A 25 18.51 1.95 5.19
N GLU A 26 18.61 0.75 4.61
CA GLU A 26 18.00 0.45 3.33
C GLU A 26 16.52 0.82 3.44
N LYS A 27 16.01 1.60 2.47
CA LYS A 27 14.59 1.97 2.48
C LYS A 27 13.77 0.68 2.53
N PRO A 28 12.78 0.57 3.43
CA PRO A 28 11.95 -0.63 3.49
C PRO A 28 11.41 -0.95 2.10
N GLN A 29 11.68 -2.16 1.62
CA GLN A 29 11.12 -2.62 0.36
C GLN A 29 9.61 -2.80 0.57
N LEU A 30 8.82 -1.99 -0.14
CA LEU A 30 7.38 -2.15 -0.12
C LEU A 30 7.02 -3.34 -1.01
N LEU A 31 6.28 -4.29 -0.44
CA LEU A 31 5.84 -5.51 -1.11
C LEU A 31 4.32 -5.47 -1.31
N GLY A 32 3.85 -6.13 -2.37
CA GLY A 32 2.42 -6.30 -2.65
C GLY A 32 1.97 -5.67 -3.96
N TYR A 33 0.71 -5.91 -4.31
CA TYR A 33 0.13 -5.44 -5.57
C TYR A 33 -0.25 -3.96 -5.54
N GLY A 34 -0.48 -3.39 -4.35
CA GLY A 34 -0.75 -1.96 -4.19
C GLY A 34 0.36 -1.03 -4.69
N VAL A 35 1.62 -1.46 -4.64
CA VAL A 35 2.77 -0.64 -5.08
C VAL A 35 3.14 -0.84 -6.54
N LYS A 36 2.45 -1.74 -7.25
CA LYS A 36 2.61 -1.87 -8.71
C LYS A 36 2.01 -0.65 -9.39
N PRO A 37 2.59 -0.19 -10.51
CA PRO A 37 2.03 0.91 -11.26
C PRO A 37 0.68 0.52 -11.87
N CYS A 38 -0.18 1.52 -12.06
CA CYS A 38 -1.50 1.38 -12.66
C CYS A 38 -1.45 0.71 -14.04
N GLU A 39 -0.40 0.95 -14.84
CA GLU A 39 -0.19 0.26 -16.12
C GLU A 39 -0.16 -1.28 -16.00
N ALA A 40 0.40 -1.80 -14.91
CA ALA A 40 0.45 -3.25 -14.66
C ALA A 40 -0.95 -3.77 -14.30
N TYR A 41 -1.75 -2.97 -13.61
CA TYR A 41 -3.15 -3.29 -13.35
C TYR A 41 -3.99 -3.23 -14.63
N LEU A 42 -3.82 -2.21 -15.48
CA LEU A 42 -4.53 -2.08 -16.74
C LEU A 42 -4.27 -3.29 -17.65
N THR A 43 -3.01 -3.70 -17.80
CA THR A 43 -2.65 -4.91 -18.54
C THR A 43 -3.34 -6.14 -17.99
N ALA A 44 -3.36 -6.32 -16.66
CA ALA A 44 -4.02 -7.45 -16.02
C ALA A 44 -5.54 -7.41 -16.19
N TYR A 45 -6.15 -6.22 -16.11
CA TYR A 45 -7.57 -6.00 -16.26
C TYR A 45 -8.03 -6.32 -17.68
N GLU A 46 -7.34 -5.77 -18.70
CA GLU A 46 -7.65 -6.02 -20.11
C GLU A 46 -7.53 -7.51 -20.46
N GLY A 47 -6.44 -8.16 -20.04
CA GLY A 47 -6.27 -9.59 -20.28
C GLY A 47 -7.32 -10.44 -19.58
N TRP A 48 -7.73 -10.09 -18.35
CA TRP A 48 -8.85 -10.76 -17.67
C TRP A 48 -10.18 -10.56 -18.39
N ASP A 49 -10.49 -9.34 -18.84
CA ASP A 49 -11.73 -9.01 -19.57
C ASP A 49 -11.82 -9.75 -20.91
N LEU A 50 -10.67 -9.93 -21.58
CA LEU A 50 -10.54 -10.71 -22.81
C LEU A 50 -10.45 -12.22 -22.60
N GLY A 51 -10.45 -12.71 -21.35
CA GLY A 51 -10.36 -14.14 -21.02
C GLY A 51 -8.99 -14.77 -21.29
N GLN A 52 -7.91 -13.98 -21.27
CA GLN A 52 -6.54 -14.45 -21.48
C GLN A 52 -5.98 -15.06 -20.19
N GLU A 53 -5.81 -16.38 -20.16
CA GLU A 53 -5.44 -17.15 -18.97
C GLU A 53 -4.19 -16.60 -18.25
N GLU A 54 -3.20 -16.13 -19.00
CA GLU A 54 -1.95 -15.58 -18.48
C GLU A 54 -2.12 -14.31 -17.63
N HIS A 55 -3.20 -13.55 -17.83
CA HIS A 55 -3.49 -12.31 -17.13
C HIS A 55 -4.48 -12.46 -15.99
N ILE A 56 -5.29 -13.53 -16.00
CA ILE A 56 -6.29 -13.81 -14.96
C ILE A 56 -5.65 -13.85 -13.57
N GLU A 57 -4.51 -14.54 -13.43
CA GLU A 57 -3.82 -14.64 -12.14
C GLU A 57 -3.38 -13.26 -11.62
N GLN A 58 -2.87 -12.39 -12.49
CA GLN A 58 -2.45 -11.04 -12.10
C GLN A 58 -3.64 -10.21 -11.65
N TYR A 59 -4.76 -10.28 -12.38
CA TYR A 59 -6.00 -9.60 -12.00
C TYR A 59 -6.50 -10.06 -10.63
N LEU A 60 -6.51 -11.37 -10.38
CA LEU A 60 -6.93 -11.94 -9.09
C LEU A 60 -6.03 -11.44 -7.94
N ARG A 61 -4.72 -11.33 -8.16
CA ARG A 61 -3.79 -10.80 -7.15
C ARG A 61 -4.02 -9.31 -6.84
N PHE A 62 -4.38 -8.50 -7.82
CA PHE A 62 -4.83 -7.11 -7.57
C PHE A 62 -6.15 -7.09 -6.78
N ARG A 63 -7.12 -7.93 -7.16
CA ARG A 63 -8.41 -8.03 -6.47
C ARG A 63 -8.25 -8.45 -5.01
N ASP A 64 -7.47 -9.50 -4.76
CA ASP A 64 -7.25 -10.04 -3.42
C ASP A 64 -6.50 -9.03 -2.53
N TRP A 65 -5.54 -8.30 -3.12
CA TRP A 65 -4.88 -7.19 -2.42
C TRP A 65 -5.88 -6.08 -2.05
N LEU A 66 -6.77 -5.68 -2.98
CA LEU A 66 -7.78 -4.66 -2.71
C LEU A 66 -8.74 -5.11 -1.60
N ALA A 67 -9.20 -6.36 -1.66
CA ALA A 67 -10.08 -6.94 -0.64
C ALA A 67 -9.43 -6.93 0.75
N GLY A 68 -8.16 -7.33 0.85
CA GLY A 68 -7.39 -7.27 2.09
C GLY A 68 -7.19 -5.85 2.61
N PHE A 69 -6.85 -4.92 1.71
CA PHE A 69 -6.68 -3.51 2.03
C PHE A 69 -7.97 -2.88 2.59
N VAL A 70 -9.09 -3.03 1.87
CA VAL A 70 -10.40 -2.51 2.30
C VAL A 70 -10.85 -3.15 3.61
N SER A 71 -10.64 -4.46 3.77
CA SER A 71 -10.99 -5.14 5.04
C SER A 71 -10.24 -4.54 6.23
N GLY A 72 -8.93 -4.33 6.09
CA GLY A 72 -8.12 -3.68 7.12
C GLY A 72 -8.55 -2.24 7.40
N LEU A 73 -8.90 -1.49 6.35
CA LEU A 73 -9.37 -0.12 6.48
C LEU A 73 -10.75 -0.05 7.18
N ASN A 74 -11.69 -0.91 6.80
CA ASN A 74 -13.00 -1.00 7.44
C ASN A 74 -12.86 -1.32 8.94
N LEU A 75 -11.96 -2.24 9.30
CA LEU A 75 -11.67 -2.56 10.70
C LEU A 75 -11.09 -1.37 11.47
N ALA A 76 -10.18 -0.62 10.84
CA ALA A 76 -9.54 0.53 11.46
C ALA A 76 -10.49 1.72 11.63
N MET A 77 -11.40 1.93 10.68
CA MET A 77 -12.33 3.07 10.65
C MET A 77 -13.65 2.78 11.36
N GLY A 78 -14.01 1.50 11.52
CA GLY A 78 -15.27 1.09 12.14
C GLY A 78 -16.50 1.30 11.24
N GLU A 79 -16.30 1.46 9.94
CA GLU A 79 -17.36 1.68 8.95
C GLU A 79 -17.01 1.04 7.59
N ASP A 80 -18.00 0.93 6.70
CA ASP A 80 -17.78 0.42 5.34
C ASP A 80 -17.22 1.51 4.43
N MET A 81 -15.92 1.43 4.15
CA MET A 81 -15.20 2.42 3.36
C MET A 81 -15.50 2.35 1.87
N LEU A 82 -16.10 1.26 1.38
CA LEU A 82 -16.60 1.16 0.02
C LEU A 82 -18.03 1.68 -0.13
N ARG A 83 -18.71 2.08 0.96
CA ARG A 83 -20.06 2.64 0.94
C ARG A 83 -21.05 1.77 0.15
N GLY A 84 -20.99 0.46 0.35
CA GLY A 84 -21.82 -0.54 -0.33
C GLY A 84 -21.38 -0.90 -1.75
N VAL A 85 -20.23 -0.43 -2.21
CA VAL A 85 -19.66 -0.85 -3.50
C VAL A 85 -19.00 -2.23 -3.37
N GLU A 86 -19.46 -3.18 -4.18
CA GLU A 86 -18.81 -4.50 -4.31
C GLU A 86 -17.37 -4.39 -4.85
N ILE A 87 -16.51 -5.35 -4.50
CA ILE A 87 -15.09 -5.35 -4.87
C ILE A 87 -14.90 -5.27 -6.39
N GLU A 88 -15.66 -6.00 -7.18
CA GLU A 88 -15.60 -5.96 -8.65
C GLU A 88 -15.97 -4.57 -9.20
N GLY A 89 -16.94 -3.92 -8.56
CA GLY A 89 -17.34 -2.55 -8.88
C GLY A 89 -16.25 -1.54 -8.50
N ALA A 90 -15.54 -1.76 -7.40
CA ALA A 90 -14.39 -0.96 -6.99
C ALA A 90 -13.22 -1.13 -7.98
N MET A 91 -12.91 -2.37 -8.36
CA MET A 91 -11.89 -2.69 -9.37
C MET A 91 -12.15 -1.92 -10.67
N ARG A 92 -13.36 -2.00 -11.22
CA ARG A 92 -13.74 -1.26 -12.43
C ARG A 92 -13.56 0.26 -12.30
N ARG A 93 -13.89 0.85 -11.15
CA ARG A 93 -13.69 2.29 -10.92
C ARG A 93 -12.21 2.66 -10.79
N ILE A 94 -11.42 1.81 -10.17
CA ILE A 94 -9.96 1.97 -10.09
C ILE A 94 -9.34 1.86 -11.49
N GLN A 95 -9.86 1.00 -12.36
CA GLN A 95 -9.41 0.89 -13.75
C GLN A 95 -9.55 2.21 -14.48
N ILE A 96 -10.70 2.89 -14.34
CA ILE A 96 -10.92 4.21 -14.94
C ILE A 96 -9.90 5.23 -14.40
N HIS A 97 -9.62 5.23 -13.10
CA HIS A 97 -8.60 6.12 -12.52
C HIS A 97 -7.21 5.82 -13.07
N CYS A 98 -6.87 4.54 -13.21
CA CYS A 98 -5.58 4.11 -13.72
C CYS A 98 -5.40 4.44 -15.21
N ASP A 99 -6.47 4.40 -16.01
CA ASP A 99 -6.43 4.78 -17.43
C ASP A 99 -6.00 6.25 -17.61
N GLU A 100 -6.50 7.14 -16.75
CA GLU A 100 -6.11 8.56 -16.75
C GLU A 100 -4.68 8.79 -16.21
N ARG A 101 -4.14 7.85 -15.42
CA ARG A 101 -2.89 8.01 -14.65
C ARG A 101 -2.08 6.70 -14.59
N PRO A 102 -1.53 6.21 -15.72
CA PRO A 102 -0.93 4.88 -15.76
C PRO A 102 0.33 4.72 -14.88
N THR A 103 1.01 5.81 -14.54
CA THR A 103 2.28 5.78 -13.79
C THR A 103 2.12 5.83 -12.28
N VAL A 104 0.92 6.12 -11.73
CA VAL A 104 0.71 6.10 -10.26
C VAL A 104 0.56 4.67 -9.78
N ASP A 105 0.83 4.41 -8.51
CA ASP A 105 0.63 3.08 -7.94
C ASP A 105 -0.86 2.76 -7.72
N PHE A 106 -1.18 1.47 -7.73
CA PHE A 106 -2.55 0.96 -7.58
C PHE A 106 -3.17 1.33 -6.23
N PHE A 107 -2.37 1.43 -5.17
CA PHE A 107 -2.82 1.89 -3.85
C PHE A 107 -3.32 3.34 -3.88
N THR A 108 -2.60 4.23 -4.57
CA THR A 108 -3.00 5.62 -4.77
C THR A 108 -4.33 5.70 -5.51
N ALA A 109 -4.52 4.89 -6.55
CA ALA A 109 -5.79 4.82 -7.26
C ALA A 109 -6.93 4.30 -6.38
N ALA A 110 -6.70 3.25 -5.58
CA ALA A 110 -7.66 2.73 -4.61
C ALA A 110 -8.03 3.79 -3.54
N MET A 111 -7.06 4.50 -2.99
CA MET A 111 -7.29 5.59 -2.04
C MET A 111 -8.07 6.74 -2.66
N SER A 112 -7.81 7.07 -3.93
CA SER A 112 -8.59 8.07 -4.65
C SER A 112 -10.06 7.67 -4.74
N LEU A 113 -10.36 6.39 -5.00
CA LEU A 113 -11.74 5.89 -4.99
C LEU A 113 -12.39 6.07 -3.61
N ILE A 114 -11.72 5.64 -2.53
CA ILE A 114 -12.24 5.79 -1.16
C ILE A 114 -12.55 7.25 -0.84
N GLN A 115 -11.66 8.18 -1.20
CA GLN A 115 -11.86 9.61 -0.99
C GLN A 115 -13.08 10.15 -1.75
N ILE A 116 -13.27 9.72 -3.00
CA ILE A 116 -14.44 10.09 -3.82
C ILE A 116 -15.72 9.58 -3.17
N LEU A 117 -15.76 8.31 -2.77
CA LEU A 117 -16.94 7.71 -2.14
C LEU A 117 -17.32 8.42 -0.83
N ASN A 118 -16.33 8.68 0.02
CA ASN A 118 -16.55 9.43 1.26
C ASN A 118 -17.04 10.86 1.01
N LYS A 119 -16.56 11.52 -0.04
CA LYS A 119 -17.06 12.85 -0.41
C LYS A 119 -18.52 12.78 -0.85
N LEU A 120 -18.86 11.84 -1.73
CA LEU A 120 -20.22 11.66 -2.25
C LEU A 120 -21.23 11.34 -1.14
N GLU A 121 -20.86 10.51 -0.16
CA GLU A 121 -21.71 10.23 0.99
C GLU A 121 -21.97 11.49 1.81
N ARG A 122 -20.94 12.29 2.13
CA ARG A 122 -21.12 13.55 2.87
C ARG A 122 -21.98 14.55 2.13
N ASP A 123 -21.76 14.71 0.83
CA ASP A 123 -22.51 15.64 -0.01
C ASP A 123 -23.98 15.20 -0.16
N GLY A 124 -24.24 13.87 -0.17
CA GLY A 124 -25.60 13.31 -0.16
C GLY A 124 -26.27 13.32 1.22
N ALA A 125 -25.50 13.43 2.30
CA ALA A 125 -25.99 13.48 3.67
C ALA A 125 -26.29 14.91 4.18
N ALA A 126 -25.89 15.95 3.44
CA ALA A 126 -26.28 17.32 3.74
C ALA A 126 -27.75 17.54 3.32
N PRO A 127 -28.70 17.71 4.26
CA PRO A 127 -30.05 18.12 3.90
C PRO A 127 -30.01 19.60 3.53
N ASP A 128 -30.70 19.97 2.44
CA ASP A 128 -30.87 21.34 1.95
C ASP A 128 -30.90 22.36 3.10
N SER A 129 -29.84 23.17 3.21
CA SER A 129 -29.78 24.34 4.09
C SER A 129 -30.46 25.54 3.44
#